data_AF-A0A3N6HMH9-F1
#
_entry.id   AF-A0A3N6HMH9-F1
#
_cell.length_a   1.000
_cell.length_b   1.000
_cell.length_c   1.000
_cell.angle_alpha   90.00
_cell.angle_beta   90.00
_cell.angle_gamma   90.00
#
_symmetry.space_group_name_H-M   'P 1'
#
loop_
_entity.id
_entity.type
_entity.pdbx_description
1 polymer ?
#
loop_
_entity_poly.entity_id
_entity_poly.type
_entity_poly.pdbx_seq_one_letter_code
_entity_poly.pdbx_strand_id
1 'polypeptide(L)' 'MADGRIVEDRTPDAFFTAPESDRAKDFLSKILKH' A
#
# COMPACT_ATOMS: atom_id res chain seq x y z
N MET A 1 -1.57 15.57 -5.83
CA MET A 1 -2.68 14.76 -6.38
C MET A 1 -2.05 13.54 -7.03
N ALA A 2 -2.56 12.33 -6.78
CA ALA A 2 -2.13 11.15 -7.52
C ALA A 2 -2.98 11.10 -8.79
N ASP A 3 -2.37 11.03 -9.97
CA ASP A 3 -3.03 11.06 -11.29
C ASP A 3 -3.87 9.79 -11.58
N GLY A 4 -4.64 9.30 -10.61
CA GLY A 4 -5.54 8.16 -10.77
C GLY A 4 -4.87 6.90 -11.29
N ARG A 5 -3.74 6.50 -10.69
CA ARG A 5 -3.01 5.29 -11.11
C ARG A 5 -3.10 4.19 -10.06
N ILE A 6 -3.26 2.97 -10.54
CA ILE A 6 -3.02 1.76 -9.75
C ILE A 6 -1.51 1.70 -9.51
N VAL A 7 -1.10 1.82 -8.25
CA VAL A 7 0.32 1.80 -7.84
C VAL A 7 0.76 0.40 -7.44
N GLU A 8 -0.17 -0.43 -6.97
CA GLU A 8 0.06 -1.81 -6.59
C GLU A 8 -1.26 -2.59 -6.75
N ASP A 9 -1.20 -3.74 -7.44
CA ASP A 9 -2.35 -4.63 -7.67
C ASP A 9 -1.94 -6.07 -7.33
N ARG A 10 -2.23 -6.49 -6.09
CA ARG A 10 -1.81 -7.77 -5.52
C ARG A 10 -2.88 -8.32 -4.59
N THR A 11 -2.72 -9.58 -4.19
CA THR A 11 -3.63 -10.20 -3.22
C THR A 11 -3.61 -9.43 -1.90
N PRO A 12 -4.70 -9.45 -1.13
CA PRO A 12 -4.76 -8.75 0.16
C PRO A 12 -3.63 -9.17 1.10
N ASP A 13 -3.38 -10.47 1.23
CA ASP A 13 -2.33 -11.00 2.10
C ASP A 13 -0.94 -10.43 1.74
N ALA A 14 -0.56 -10.47 0.45
CA ALA A 14 0.72 -9.93 0.00
C ALA A 14 0.81 -8.40 0.15
N PHE A 15 -0.30 -7.68 -0.06
CA PHE A 15 -0.35 -6.22 0.10
C PHE A 15 -0.15 -5.80 1.57
N PHE A 16 -0.83 -6.46 2.51
CA PHE A 16 -0.78 -6.09 3.92
C PHE A 16 0.46 -6.62 4.66
N THR A 17 1.01 -7.78 4.26
CA THR A 17 2.17 -8.38 4.93
C THR A 17 3.52 -7.98 4.32
N ALA A 18 3.56 -7.72 3.00
CA ALA A 18 4.81 -7.44 2.28
C ALA A 18 4.62 -6.42 1.15
N PRO A 19 4.11 -5.20 1.41
CA PRO A 19 3.90 -4.17 0.38
C PRO A 19 5.20 -3.83 -0.35
N GLU A 20 5.16 -3.74 -1.69
CA GLU A 20 6.35 -3.46 -2.50
C GLU A 20 6.58 -1.98 -2.73
N SER A 21 5.50 -1.25 -3.03
CA SER A 21 5.60 0.17 -3.38
C SER A 21 5.79 1.04 -2.13
N ASP A 22 6.63 2.07 -2.25
CA ASP A 22 6.88 3.00 -1.14
C ASP A 22 5.61 3.76 -0.73
N ARG A 23 4.71 3.99 -1.69
CA ARG A 23 3.38 4.57 -1.42
C ARG A 23 2.48 3.62 -0.62
N ALA A 24 2.49 2.31 -0.90
CA ALA A 24 1.73 1.34 -0.11
C ALA A 24 2.30 1.22 1.30
N LYS A 25 3.63 1.20 1.46
CA LYS A 25 4.30 1.21 2.77
C LYS A 25 3.92 2.43 3.60
N ASP A 26 3.98 3.63 3.01
CA ASP A 26 3.58 4.87 3.70
C ASP A 26 2.10 4.84 4.10
N PHE A 27 1.22 4.38 3.19
CA PHE A 27 -0.21 4.22 3.48
C PHE A 27 -0.47 3.26 4.65
N LEU A 28 0.09 2.06 4.60
CA LEU A 28 -0.08 1.04 5.63
C LEU A 28 0.48 1.49 6.98
N SER A 29 1.57 2.24 6.98
CA SER A 29 2.16 2.80 8.21
C SER A 29 1.23 3.76 8.97
N LYS A 30 0.25 4.36 8.27
CA LYS A 30 -0.72 5.30 8.85
C LYS A 30 -1.94 4.59 9.43
N ILE A 31 -2.33 3.45 8.85
CA ILE A 31 -3.57 2.76 9.25
C ILE A 31 -3.35 1.56 10.20
N LEU A 32 -2.15 0.97 10.20
CA LEU A 32 -1.81 -0.16 11.09
C LEU A 32 -1.20 0.26 12.44
N LYS A 33 -0.92 1.55 12.64
CA LYS A 33 -0.34 2.09 13.89
C LYS A 33 -1.40 2.63 14.86
N HIS A 34 -2.68 2.41 14.58
CA HIS A 34 -3.81 2.69 15.47
C HIS A 34 -4.28 1.40 16.12
#